data_AF-A0AAV1J8W5-F1
#
_entry.id   AF-A0AAV1J8W5-F1
#
_cell.length_a   1.000
_cell.length_b   1.000
_cell.length_c   1.000
_cell.angle_alpha   90.00
_cell.angle_beta   90.00
_cell.angle_gamma   90.00
#
_symmetry.space_group_name_H-M   'P 1'
#
loop_
_entity.id
_entity.type
_entity.pdbx_description
1 polymer ?
#
loop_
_entity_poly.entity_id
_entity_poly.type
_entity_poly.pdbx_seq_one_letter_code
_entity_poly.pdbx_strand_id
1 'polypeptide(L)'
;MYTTGFKQKINTIVCLNMENLRSVVLNNFKKLHRTRLKVFKGDYRAQTAARVKINEEYKKNKTVTDVEAIKAMIKFSEDIENELRTQVIQAKEIKPGVFEAKITEDTVKLDNVPFDDNAILPKRGKRRQNCCQEQVKDN
;
A
#
# COMPACT_ATOMS: atom_id res chain seq x y z
N MET A 1 53.31 -12.72 -0.65
CA MET A 1 52.80 -11.70 -1.60
C MET A 1 51.56 -12.26 -2.31
N TYR A 2 50.44 -12.45 -1.62
CA TYR A 2 49.22 -13.03 -2.19
C TYR A 2 47.97 -12.42 -1.55
N THR A 3 47.69 -11.14 -1.82
CA THR A 3 46.47 -10.48 -1.27
C THR A 3 45.70 -9.66 -2.29
N THR A 4 46.17 -9.56 -3.54
CA THR A 4 45.53 -8.73 -4.58
C THR A 4 44.37 -9.43 -5.29
N GLY A 5 44.43 -10.75 -5.49
CA GLY A 5 43.39 -11.50 -6.22
C GLY A 5 42.07 -11.71 -5.46
N PHE A 6 42.12 -11.87 -4.13
CA PHE A 6 40.91 -12.08 -3.31
C PHE A 6 40.10 -10.77 -3.17
N LYS A 7 40.81 -9.64 -3.02
CA LYS A 7 40.21 -8.30 -2.94
C LYS A 7 39.52 -7.90 -4.26
N GLN A 8 40.08 -8.32 -5.41
CA GLN A 8 39.45 -8.11 -6.72
C GLN A 8 38.21 -8.98 -6.92
N LYS A 9 38.24 -10.27 -6.55
CA LYS A 9 37.05 -11.13 -6.61
C LYS A 9 35.90 -10.65 -5.71
N ILE A 10 36.21 -10.18 -4.49
CA ILE A 10 35.18 -9.60 -3.59
C ILE A 10 34.58 -8.33 -4.20
N ASN A 11 35.39 -7.40 -4.70
CA ASN A 11 34.87 -6.17 -5.33
C ASN A 11 34.01 -6.45 -6.58
N THR A 12 34.36 -7.44 -7.39
CA THR A 12 33.55 -7.84 -8.55
C THR A 12 32.21 -8.45 -8.14
N ILE A 13 32.18 -9.29 -7.08
CA ILE A 13 30.94 -9.88 -6.56
C ILE A 13 30.03 -8.82 -5.92
N VAL A 14 30.61 -7.85 -5.21
CA VAL A 14 29.86 -6.72 -4.63
C VAL A 14 29.27 -5.81 -5.73
N CYS A 15 29.99 -5.58 -6.83
CA CYS A 15 29.48 -4.81 -7.98
C CYS A 15 28.34 -5.54 -8.72
N LEU A 16 28.43 -6.87 -8.91
CA LEU A 16 27.36 -7.68 -9.51
C LEU A 16 26.07 -7.67 -8.67
N ASN A 17 26.18 -7.62 -7.35
CA ASN A 17 25.02 -7.49 -6.45
C ASN A 17 24.37 -6.09 -6.50
N MET A 18 25.14 -5.03 -6.79
CA MET A 18 24.59 -3.67 -6.86
C MET A 18 23.91 -3.30 -8.18
N GLU A 19 24.39 -3.82 -9.31
CA GLU A 19 23.69 -3.60 -10.59
C GLU A 19 22.30 -4.26 -10.61
N ASN A 20 22.13 -5.36 -9.88
CA ASN A 20 20.83 -6.02 -9.68
C ASN A 20 19.87 -5.17 -8.84
N LEU A 21 20.36 -4.56 -7.75
CA LEU A 21 19.52 -3.81 -6.80
C LEU A 21 18.83 -2.60 -7.45
N ARG A 22 19.53 -1.88 -8.34
CA ARG A 22 18.94 -0.76 -9.09
C ARG A 22 17.75 -1.21 -9.94
N SER A 23 17.87 -2.35 -10.62
CA SER A 23 16.79 -2.92 -11.42
C SER A 23 15.59 -3.28 -10.55
N VAL A 24 15.83 -3.90 -9.39
CA VAL A 24 14.78 -4.26 -8.43
C VAL A 24 14.04 -3.02 -7.91
N VAL A 25 14.78 -1.97 -7.50
CA VAL A 25 14.17 -0.70 -7.04
C VAL A 25 13.30 -0.08 -8.13
N LEU A 26 13.77 -0.04 -9.38
CA LEU A 26 13.00 0.53 -10.50
C LEU A 26 11.77 -0.31 -10.84
N ASN A 27 11.87 -1.63 -10.75
CA ASN A 27 10.73 -2.53 -10.96
C ASN A 27 9.68 -2.35 -9.88
N ASN A 28 10.10 -2.23 -8.61
CA ASN A 28 9.22 -1.97 -7.49
C ASN A 28 8.52 -0.60 -7.62
N PHE A 29 9.26 0.46 -7.97
CA PHE A 29 8.71 1.78 -8.28
C PHE A 29 7.65 1.74 -9.39
N LYS A 30 7.95 1.04 -10.50
CA LYS A 30 7.00 0.83 -11.61
C LYS A 30 5.79 0.02 -11.15
N LYS A 31 5.97 -0.97 -10.29
CA LYS A 31 4.88 -1.79 -9.73
C LYS A 31 3.92 -0.91 -8.94
N LEU A 32 4.43 -0.08 -8.02
CA LEU A 32 3.60 0.88 -7.26
C LEU A 32 2.80 1.82 -8.16
N HIS A 33 3.46 2.35 -9.21
CA HIS A 33 2.79 3.19 -10.21
C HIS A 33 1.66 2.46 -10.94
N ARG A 34 1.83 1.19 -11.27
CA ARG A 34 0.76 0.37 -11.89
C ARG A 34 -0.34 0.08 -10.89
N THR A 35 -0.01 -0.25 -9.64
CA THR A 35 -0.99 -0.55 -8.59
C THR A 35 -1.87 0.65 -8.30
N ARG A 36 -1.33 1.87 -8.17
CA ARG A 36 -2.18 3.07 -7.99
C ARG A 36 -3.15 3.31 -9.15
N LEU A 37 -2.76 2.99 -10.39
CA LEU A 37 -3.62 3.17 -11.56
C LEU A 37 -4.77 2.17 -11.57
N LYS A 38 -4.53 0.95 -11.06
CA LYS A 38 -5.55 -0.09 -10.92
C LYS A 38 -6.51 0.21 -9.76
N VAL A 39 -5.95 0.46 -8.57
CA VAL A 39 -6.70 0.68 -7.32
C VAL A 39 -7.53 1.95 -7.40
N PHE A 40 -6.98 3.06 -7.90
CA PHE A 40 -7.68 4.34 -7.98
C PHE A 40 -8.28 4.62 -9.37
N LYS A 41 -8.59 3.59 -10.17
CA LYS A 41 -9.06 3.76 -11.56
C LYS A 41 -10.31 4.64 -11.61
N GLY A 42 -10.23 5.73 -12.35
CA GLY A 42 -11.32 6.71 -12.49
C GLY A 42 -11.32 7.83 -11.44
N ASP A 43 -10.56 7.69 -10.35
CA ASP A 43 -10.33 8.77 -9.38
C ASP A 43 -9.02 9.51 -9.70
N TYR A 44 -9.14 10.56 -10.51
CA TYR A 44 -7.98 11.34 -10.95
C TYR A 44 -7.28 12.07 -9.78
N ARG A 45 -8.04 12.50 -8.76
CA ARG A 45 -7.49 13.21 -7.60
C ARG A 45 -6.62 12.27 -6.78
N ALA A 46 -7.13 11.08 -6.46
CA ALA A 46 -6.36 10.07 -5.74
C ALA A 46 -5.15 9.57 -6.54
N GLN A 47 -5.31 9.33 -7.86
CA GLN A 47 -4.18 8.94 -8.71
C GLN A 47 -3.06 9.99 -8.74
N THR A 48 -3.42 11.26 -8.79
CA THR A 48 -2.46 12.37 -8.83
C THR A 48 -1.76 12.53 -7.48
N ALA A 49 -2.51 12.52 -6.37
CA ALA A 49 -1.95 12.58 -5.03
C ALA A 49 -0.99 11.40 -4.77
N ALA A 50 -1.40 10.17 -5.12
CA ALA A 50 -0.54 9.00 -5.01
C ALA A 50 0.71 9.11 -5.88
N ARG A 51 0.60 9.64 -7.12
CA ARG A 51 1.77 9.89 -7.98
C ARG A 51 2.79 10.82 -7.33
N VAL A 52 2.32 11.94 -6.79
CA VAL A 52 3.17 12.94 -6.13
C VAL A 52 3.87 12.31 -4.94
N LYS A 53 3.11 11.65 -4.06
CA LYS A 53 3.66 11.00 -2.86
C LYS A 53 4.72 9.94 -3.17
N ILE A 54 4.46 9.07 -4.15
CA ILE A 54 5.42 8.05 -4.57
C ILE A 54 6.71 8.69 -5.09
N ASN A 55 6.60 9.69 -5.97
CA ASN A 55 7.77 10.38 -6.50
C ASN A 55 8.58 11.09 -5.40
N GLU A 56 7.90 11.73 -4.45
CA GLU A 56 8.53 12.41 -3.33
C GLU A 56 9.34 11.44 -2.46
N GLU A 57 8.74 10.32 -2.04
CA GLU A 57 9.42 9.37 -1.16
C GLU A 57 10.62 8.69 -1.84
N TYR A 58 10.52 8.33 -3.13
CA TYR A 58 11.68 7.79 -3.86
C TYR A 58 12.76 8.86 -4.10
N LYS A 59 12.38 10.13 -4.29
CA LYS A 59 13.34 11.23 -4.45
C LYS A 59 14.08 11.51 -3.15
N LYS A 60 13.39 11.50 -2.00
CA LYS A 60 13.99 11.67 -0.67
C LYS A 60 15.06 10.62 -0.38
N ASN A 61 14.82 9.38 -0.80
CA ASN A 61 15.70 8.24 -0.52
C ASN A 61 16.72 7.94 -1.63
N LYS A 62 16.84 8.82 -2.64
CA LYS A 62 17.73 8.59 -3.80
C LYS A 62 19.22 8.51 -3.43
N THR A 63 19.63 9.15 -2.34
CA THR A 63 21.04 9.23 -1.91
C THR A 63 21.43 8.14 -0.91
N VAL A 64 20.51 7.23 -0.56
CA VAL A 64 20.81 6.11 0.34
C VAL A 64 21.76 5.15 -0.38
N THR A 65 22.92 4.89 0.23
CA THR A 65 23.96 3.99 -0.32
C THR A 65 24.10 2.68 0.45
N ASP A 66 23.49 2.59 1.64
CA ASP A 66 23.51 1.36 2.44
C ASP A 66 22.61 0.27 1.82
N VAL A 67 23.19 -0.89 1.58
CA VAL A 67 22.54 -2.00 0.87
C VAL A 67 21.40 -2.59 1.69
N GLU A 68 21.58 -2.73 3.00
CA GLU A 68 20.55 -3.31 3.87
C GLU A 68 19.36 -2.34 4.04
N ALA A 69 19.63 -1.04 4.19
CA ALA A 69 18.59 -0.02 4.16
C ALA A 69 17.80 -0.04 2.84
N ILE A 70 18.46 -0.18 1.69
CA ILE A 70 17.76 -0.27 0.39
C ILE A 70 16.85 -1.50 0.33
N LYS A 71 17.32 -2.67 0.79
CA LYS A 71 16.49 -3.88 0.84
C LYS A 71 15.27 -3.69 1.74
N ALA A 72 15.44 -3.09 2.91
CA ALA A 72 14.33 -2.78 3.81
C ALA A 72 13.30 -1.85 3.16
N MET A 73 13.75 -0.83 2.43
CA MET A 73 12.89 0.10 1.68
C MET A 73 12.15 -0.57 0.52
N ILE A 74 12.80 -1.51 -0.18
CA ILE A 74 12.14 -2.32 -1.23
C ILE A 74 11.00 -3.13 -0.60
N LYS A 75 11.28 -3.86 0.49
CA LYS A 75 10.27 -4.66 1.19
C LYS A 75 9.11 -3.80 1.68
N PHE A 76 9.40 -2.67 2.30
CA PHE A 76 8.38 -1.72 2.74
C PHE A 76 7.47 -1.25 1.58
N SER A 77 8.06 -1.02 0.40
CA SER A 77 7.29 -0.65 -0.78
C SER A 77 6.46 -1.82 -1.33
N GLU A 78 6.93 -3.07 -1.23
CA GLU A 78 6.13 -4.26 -1.54
C GLU A 78 4.95 -4.44 -0.59
N ASP A 79 5.15 -4.18 0.69
CA ASP A 79 4.09 -4.25 1.70
C ASP A 79 3.01 -3.20 1.42
N ILE A 80 3.40 -1.96 1.10
CA ILE A 80 2.47 -0.90 0.67
C ILE A 80 1.70 -1.31 -0.59
N GLU A 81 2.39 -1.92 -1.57
CA GLU A 81 1.75 -2.38 -2.79
C GLU A 81 0.67 -3.43 -2.52
N ASN A 82 0.95 -4.39 -1.63
CA ASN A 82 0.00 -5.39 -1.20
C ASN A 82 -1.17 -4.77 -0.43
N GLU A 83 -0.91 -3.85 0.49
CA GLU A 83 -1.93 -3.15 1.26
C GLU A 83 -2.90 -2.38 0.35
N LEU A 84 -2.36 -1.61 -0.60
CA LEU A 84 -3.17 -0.87 -1.58
C LEU A 84 -4.08 -1.80 -2.40
N ARG A 85 -3.58 -2.97 -2.79
CA ARG A 85 -4.32 -3.91 -3.62
C ARG A 85 -5.36 -4.71 -2.84
N THR A 86 -5.07 -5.04 -1.58
CA THR A 86 -5.89 -5.95 -0.77
C THR A 86 -6.90 -5.26 0.14
N GLN A 87 -6.57 -4.07 0.66
CA GLN A 87 -7.35 -3.41 1.70
C GLN A 87 -8.10 -2.16 1.21
N VAL A 88 -7.65 -1.53 0.12
CA VAL A 88 -8.29 -0.32 -0.40
C VAL A 88 -9.38 -0.69 -1.41
N ILE A 89 -10.61 -0.26 -1.13
CA ILE A 89 -11.74 -0.33 -2.06
C ILE A 89 -12.22 1.08 -2.41
N GLN A 90 -12.80 1.22 -3.61
CA GLN A 90 -13.41 2.48 -4.04
C GLN A 90 -14.92 2.37 -3.92
N ALA A 91 -15.58 3.42 -3.44
CA ALA A 91 -17.03 3.57 -3.51
C ALA A 91 -17.37 4.73 -4.45
N LYS A 92 -18.26 4.51 -5.42
CA LYS A 92 -18.73 5.54 -6.34
C LYS A 92 -20.23 5.75 -6.19
N GLU A 93 -20.65 7.00 -6.03
CA GLU A 93 -22.07 7.33 -6.04
C GLU A 93 -22.65 7.16 -7.45
N ILE A 94 -23.71 6.35 -7.57
CA ILE A 94 -24.46 6.15 -8.83
C ILE A 94 -25.77 6.93 -8.81
N LYS A 95 -26.40 7.01 -7.63
CA LYS A 95 -27.63 7.75 -7.38
C LYS A 95 -27.51 8.44 -6.01
N PRO A 96 -28.30 9.49 -5.74
CA PRO A 96 -28.30 10.15 -4.44
C PRO A 96 -28.43 9.13 -3.30
N GLY A 97 -27.39 9.01 -2.48
CA GLY A 97 -27.35 8.09 -1.34
C GLY A 97 -27.12 6.61 -1.67
N VAL A 98 -26.85 6.26 -2.92
CA VAL A 98 -26.54 4.89 -3.36
C VAL A 98 -25.15 4.81 -3.96
N PHE A 99 -24.28 4.04 -3.30
CA PHE A 99 -22.88 3.87 -3.66
C PHE A 99 -22.60 2.44 -4.12
N GLU A 100 -21.87 2.32 -5.22
CA GLU A 100 -21.31 1.06 -5.68
C GLU A 100 -19.88 0.91 -5.17
N ALA A 101 -19.65 -0.15 -4.39
CA ALA A 101 -18.32 -0.54 -3.94
C ALA A 101 -17.64 -1.40 -5.01
N LYS A 102 -16.46 -0.97 -5.45
CA LYS A 102 -15.64 -1.68 -6.40
C LYS A 102 -14.66 -2.59 -5.67
N ILE A 103 -15.05 -3.85 -5.52
CA ILE A 103 -14.25 -4.91 -4.90
C ILE A 103 -13.53 -5.67 -6.03
N THR A 104 -12.21 -5.81 -5.91
CA THR A 104 -11.40 -6.57 -6.88
C THR A 104 -11.17 -8.00 -6.39
N GLU A 105 -10.70 -8.88 -7.27
CA GLU A 105 -10.32 -10.27 -6.92
C GLU A 105 -9.25 -10.32 -5.83
N ASP A 106 -8.34 -9.35 -5.84
CA ASP A 106 -7.26 -9.25 -4.87
C ASP A 106 -7.69 -8.70 -3.50
N THR A 107 -8.88 -8.12 -3.42
CA THR A 107 -9.39 -7.54 -2.18
C THR A 107 -9.64 -8.66 -1.18
N VAL A 108 -9.04 -8.56 0.00
CA VAL A 108 -9.21 -9.56 1.06
C VAL A 108 -10.64 -9.52 1.56
N LYS A 109 -11.30 -10.68 1.55
CA LYS A 109 -12.66 -10.88 2.05
C LYS A 109 -12.57 -11.71 3.32
N LEU A 110 -13.33 -11.32 4.34
CA LEU A 110 -13.47 -12.09 5.57
C LEU A 110 -14.52 -13.19 5.37
N ASP A 111 -14.41 -14.25 6.16
CA ASP A 111 -15.41 -15.30 6.19
C ASP A 111 -16.74 -14.72 6.67
N ASN A 112 -17.75 -14.81 5.81
CA ASN A 112 -19.07 -14.34 6.15
C ASN A 112 -19.73 -15.33 7.12
N VAL A 113 -20.11 -14.85 8.31
CA VAL A 113 -20.99 -15.61 9.20
C VAL A 113 -22.42 -15.34 8.72
N PRO A 114 -23.16 -16.36 8.28
CA PRO A 114 -24.53 -16.16 7.81
C PRO A 114 -25.38 -15.54 8.91
N PHE A 115 -26.26 -14.64 8.50
CA PHE A 115 -27.20 -14.00 9.41
C PHE A 115 -28.12 -15.07 10.03
N ASP A 116 -28.22 -15.05 11.36
CA ASP A 116 -29.08 -15.92 12.15
C ASP A 116 -30.06 -15.05 12.94
N ASP A 117 -31.35 -15.14 12.59
CA ASP A 117 -32.44 -14.44 13.27
C ASP A 117 -32.57 -14.82 14.76
N ASN A 118 -32.08 -16.00 15.14
CA ASN A 118 -32.15 -16.51 16.50
C ASN A 118 -30.85 -16.29 17.29
N ALA A 119 -29.90 -15.53 16.75
CA ALA A 119 -28.62 -15.29 17.40
C ALA A 119 -28.82 -14.59 18.76
N ILE A 120 -28.35 -15.23 19.84
CA ILE A 120 -28.35 -14.64 21.17
C ILE A 120 -27.21 -13.61 21.23
N LEU A 121 -27.54 -12.35 20.97
CA LEU A 121 -26.57 -11.25 21.07
C LEU A 121 -26.13 -11.07 22.54
N PRO A 122 -24.83 -10.91 22.82
CA PRO A 122 -24.36 -10.62 24.16
C PRO A 122 -25.05 -9.36 24.67
N LYS A 123 -25.55 -9.40 25.91
CA LYS A 123 -26.20 -8.23 26.53
C LYS A 123 -25.21 -7.07 26.52
N ARG A 124 -25.48 -6.04 25.73
CA ARG A 124 -24.67 -4.83 25.66
C ARG A 124 -24.50 -4.29 27.09
N GLY A 125 -23.27 -4.27 27.61
CA GLY A 125 -22.95 -3.58 28.86
C GLY A 125 -23.45 -2.13 28.78
N LYS A 126 -23.91 -1.57 29.91
CA LYS A 126 -24.50 -0.21 29.99
C LYS A 126 -23.74 0.77 29.11
N ARG A 127 -24.44 1.32 28.10
CA ARG A 127 -23.97 2.35 27.17
C ARG A 127 -23.30 3.49 27.95
N ARG A 128 -22.00 3.73 27.70
CA ARG A 128 -21.42 5.07 27.82
C ARG A 128 -21.64 5.80 26.49
N GLN A 129 -21.91 7.10 26.60
CA GLN A 129 -22.58 7.98 25.63
C GLN A 129 -22.01 8.03 24.20
N ASN A 130 -22.97 8.15 23.28
CA ASN A 130 -23.04 8.88 22.01
C ASN A 130 -21.74 9.04 21.19
N CYS A 131 -21.51 8.11 20.26
CA CYS A 131 -20.63 8.30 19.11
C CYS A 131 -21.51 8.84 17.95
N CYS A 132 -21.28 10.10 17.56
CA CYS A 132 -21.93 10.78 16.42
C CYS A 132 -23.38 11.25 16.63
N GLN A 133 -23.52 12.44 17.23
CA GLN A 133 -24.60 13.37 16.89
C GLN A 133 -23.93 14.68 16.45
N GLU A 134 -23.71 14.85 15.15
CA GLU A 134 -23.50 16.20 14.60
C GLU A 134 -24.88 16.85 14.46
N GLN A 135 -25.12 17.90 15.25
CA GLN A 135 -26.32 18.70 15.12
C GLN A 135 -26.21 19.54 13.85
N VAL A 136 -27.07 19.27 12.87
CA VAL A 136 -27.29 20.18 11.75
C VAL A 136 -27.87 21.47 12.34
N LYS A 137 -27.14 22.59 12.22
CA LYS A 137 -27.67 23.92 12.49
C LYS A 137 -28.24 24.45 11.18
N ASP A 138 -29.55 24.54 11.10
CA ASP A 138 -30.23 25.31 10.05
C ASP A 138 -30.00 26.81 10.35
N ASN A 139 -29.47 27.54 9.37
CA ASN A 139 -29.46 29.01 9.34
C ASN A 139 -30.58 29.50 8.44
#